data_AF-A0AAJ8LFX0-F1
#
_entry.id   AF-A0AAJ8LFX0-F1
#
_cell.length_a   1.000
_cell.length_b   1.000
_cell.length_c   1.000
_cell.angle_alpha   90.00
_cell.angle_beta   90.00
_cell.angle_gamma   90.00
#
_symmetry.space_group_name_H-M   'P 1'
#
loop_
_entity.id
_entity.type
_entity.pdbx_description
1 polymer ?
#
loop_
_entity_poly.entity_id
_entity_poly.type
_entity_poly.pdbx_seq_one_letter_code
_entity_poly.pdbx_strand_id
1 'polypeptide(L)'
;MFLGHGLPANQVARMVLAACALGSGCGQVLRGMTECAFPYANLASLDVLEEFSGFVAGVTNPRFEELPMTWDVLCNLETGKVTVSKDLKPGAVGSMKSGRSSETSLSPSVVKVEDDMTMGTPQTKMNSIAKADCVDNQFMEEILSAMASHYGEANIRLRFTDYLNRFVRLAAYQESLHTGTTKIGCPSVSYREGQLGSGAVFADEAAKQREMWANGYRIDAWRKTKSYKLYAKDWASRLKRRAIQFDVQHQVARLRVGKNMSDAEAEAIFSALASEVKTYDQVVEQYPVGRHAVASMNYFHRKTFLQLYERREAIIQRHREQERLKLVQDVYASPTMTHGSEFASPGTVHGSASATPQGVSRA
;
A
#
# COMPACT_ATOMS: atom_id res chain seq x y z
N MET A 1 -24.49 -4.77 -1.03
CA MET A 1 -25.50 -3.99 -0.29
C MET A 1 -25.57 -4.50 1.15
N PHE A 2 -25.66 -3.61 2.13
CA PHE A 2 -25.83 -3.94 3.55
C PHE A 2 -27.27 -3.68 3.97
N LEU A 3 -27.98 -4.73 4.40
CA LEU A 3 -29.36 -4.64 4.88
C LEU A 3 -29.38 -4.74 6.40
N GLY A 4 -29.85 -3.69 7.07
CA GLY A 4 -30.05 -3.67 8.52
C GLY A 4 -31.51 -3.38 8.88
N HIS A 5 -32.39 -4.35 8.69
CA HIS A 5 -33.78 -4.21 9.15
C HIS A 5 -33.82 -4.07 10.68
N GLY A 6 -34.65 -3.14 11.18
CA GLY A 6 -34.71 -2.84 12.63
C GLY A 6 -33.46 -2.21 13.23
N LEU A 7 -32.38 -2.00 12.45
CA LEU A 7 -31.15 -1.37 12.94
C LEU A 7 -31.16 0.15 12.70
N PRO A 8 -30.54 0.92 13.60
CA PRO A 8 -30.33 2.35 13.38
C PRO A 8 -29.59 2.64 12.07
N ALA A 9 -30.07 3.62 11.31
CA ALA A 9 -29.48 3.96 10.00
C ALA A 9 -27.98 4.34 10.10
N ASN A 10 -27.55 4.94 11.21
CA ASN A 10 -26.14 5.25 11.46
C ASN A 10 -25.28 3.97 11.55
N GLN A 11 -25.79 2.87 12.09
CA GLN A 11 -25.07 1.60 12.15
C GLN A 11 -24.87 1.02 10.75
N VAL A 12 -25.93 1.04 9.93
CA VAL A 12 -25.86 0.59 8.53
C VAL A 12 -24.88 1.44 7.73
N ALA A 13 -24.95 2.77 7.89
CA ALA A 13 -24.03 3.70 7.23
C ALA A 13 -22.56 3.45 7.62
N ARG A 14 -22.28 3.14 8.89
CA ARG A 14 -20.93 2.77 9.34
C ARG A 14 -20.41 1.51 8.66
N MET A 15 -21.26 0.51 8.42
CA MET A 15 -20.85 -0.71 7.71
C MET A 15 -20.46 -0.44 6.26
N VAL A 16 -21.23 0.40 5.56
CA VAL A 16 -20.90 0.84 4.19
C VAL A 16 -19.54 1.53 4.16
N LEU A 17 -19.34 2.53 5.02
CA LEU A 17 -18.10 3.30 5.07
C LEU A 17 -16.90 2.43 5.49
N ALA A 18 -17.08 1.49 6.43
CA ALA A 18 -16.06 0.54 6.82
C ALA A 18 -15.67 -0.38 5.65
N ALA A 19 -16.65 -0.90 4.90
CA ALA A 19 -16.38 -1.71 3.71
C ALA A 19 -15.63 -0.93 2.63
N CYS A 20 -16.02 0.32 2.36
CA CYS A 20 -15.30 1.20 1.44
C CYS A 20 -13.87 1.50 1.92
N ALA A 21 -13.68 1.70 3.23
CA ALA A 21 -12.36 1.88 3.81
C ALA A 21 -11.49 0.63 3.62
N LEU A 22 -11.98 -0.56 3.97
CA LEU A 22 -11.21 -1.80 3.82
C LEU A 22 -10.93 -2.12 2.34
N GLY A 23 -11.93 -2.01 1.47
CA GLY A 23 -11.81 -2.27 0.03
C GLY A 23 -10.90 -1.29 -0.73
N SER A 24 -10.64 -0.10 -0.16
CA SER A 24 -9.69 0.88 -0.73
C SER A 24 -8.26 0.72 -0.20
N GLY A 25 -7.99 -0.24 0.69
CA GLY A 25 -6.74 -0.30 1.45
C GLY A 25 -6.63 0.86 2.43
N CYS A 26 -7.70 1.08 3.20
CA CYS A 26 -7.87 2.14 4.20
C CYS A 26 -7.64 3.56 3.65
N GLY A 27 -8.05 3.79 2.40
CA GLY A 27 -7.82 5.04 1.68
C GLY A 27 -6.35 5.31 1.29
N GLN A 28 -5.43 4.36 1.52
CA GLN A 28 -4.01 4.51 1.23
C GLN A 28 -3.63 4.01 -0.17
N VAL A 29 -4.40 3.07 -0.72
CA VAL A 29 -4.06 2.38 -1.98
C VAL A 29 -4.93 2.86 -3.13
N LEU A 30 -6.24 2.64 -3.06
CA LEU A 30 -7.18 2.92 -4.15
C LEU A 30 -8.08 4.10 -3.79
N ARG A 31 -8.02 5.19 -4.55
CA ARG A 31 -8.98 6.30 -4.40
C ARG A 31 -10.27 6.06 -5.20
N GLY A 32 -11.30 6.83 -4.87
CA GLY A 32 -12.57 6.85 -5.61
C GLY A 32 -13.64 5.89 -5.09
N MET A 33 -13.34 5.08 -4.07
CA MET A 33 -14.32 4.17 -3.46
C MET A 33 -15.49 4.91 -2.77
N THR A 34 -15.28 6.17 -2.39
CA THR A 34 -16.33 7.02 -1.81
C THR A 34 -17.32 7.51 -2.85
N GLU A 35 -16.96 7.55 -4.14
CA GLU A 35 -17.86 8.00 -5.22
C GLU A 35 -18.98 7.00 -5.51
N CYS A 36 -18.77 5.72 -5.15
CA CYS A 36 -19.75 4.66 -5.29
C CYS A 36 -20.34 4.22 -3.94
N ALA A 37 -20.09 4.99 -2.87
CA ALA A 37 -20.60 4.71 -1.53
C ALA A 37 -21.93 5.43 -1.31
N PHE A 38 -22.97 4.67 -0.96
CA PHE A 38 -24.28 5.17 -0.56
C PHE A 38 -24.52 4.74 0.88
N PRO A 39 -24.03 5.48 1.89
CA PRO A 39 -24.14 5.09 3.30
C PRO A 39 -25.58 4.79 3.72
N TYR A 40 -26.53 5.44 3.07
CA TYR A 40 -27.94 5.14 3.20
C TYR A 40 -28.66 5.34 1.86
N ALA A 41 -29.48 4.38 1.47
CA ALA A 41 -30.34 4.42 0.28
C ALA A 41 -31.75 3.91 0.64
N ASN A 42 -32.75 4.40 -0.11
CA ASN A 42 -34.14 3.99 0.01
C ASN A 42 -34.68 3.50 -1.35
N LEU A 43 -35.91 2.99 -1.36
CA LEU A 43 -36.54 2.49 -2.59
C LEU A 43 -36.75 3.57 -3.67
N ALA A 44 -36.86 4.85 -3.27
CA ALA A 44 -37.00 5.95 -4.23
C ALA A 44 -35.68 6.31 -4.94
N SER A 45 -34.54 5.94 -4.34
CA SER A 45 -33.21 6.16 -4.92
C SER A 45 -32.72 5.00 -5.79
N LEU A 46 -33.57 4.01 -6.08
CA LEU A 46 -33.17 2.79 -6.78
C LEU A 46 -32.72 3.09 -8.22
N ASP A 47 -33.47 3.92 -8.93
CA ASP A 47 -33.13 4.39 -10.28
C ASP A 47 -31.75 5.07 -10.30
N VAL A 48 -31.44 5.87 -9.27
CA VAL A 48 -30.14 6.53 -9.12
C VAL A 48 -29.02 5.53 -8.89
N LEU A 49 -29.24 4.46 -8.13
CA LEU A 49 -28.23 3.42 -7.91
C LEU A 49 -27.88 2.68 -9.21
N GLU A 50 -28.89 2.46 -10.08
CA GLU A 50 -28.72 1.79 -11.36
C GLU A 50 -27.92 2.60 -12.39
N GLU A 51 -27.83 3.93 -12.23
CA GLU A 51 -26.97 4.79 -13.06
C GLU A 51 -25.47 4.52 -12.84
N PHE A 52 -25.09 3.97 -11.68
CA PHE A 52 -23.70 3.71 -11.34
C PHE A 52 -23.27 2.33 -11.83
N SER A 53 -22.06 2.24 -12.40
CA SER A 53 -21.48 0.97 -12.85
C SER A 53 -21.18 -0.03 -11.71
N GLY A 54 -21.37 0.38 -10.45
CA GLY A 54 -21.17 -0.42 -9.26
C GLY A 54 -21.25 0.45 -8.01
N PHE A 55 -21.74 -0.11 -6.90
CA PHE A 55 -21.95 0.64 -5.67
C PHE A 55 -21.85 -0.22 -4.40
N VAL A 56 -21.62 0.46 -3.28
CA VAL A 56 -21.76 -0.10 -1.92
C VAL A 56 -22.82 0.71 -1.20
N ALA A 57 -24.00 0.12 -1.03
CA ALA A 57 -25.15 0.78 -0.42
C ALA A 57 -25.56 0.16 0.91
N GLY A 58 -26.12 0.99 1.79
CA GLY A 58 -26.73 0.61 3.06
C GLY A 58 -28.23 0.88 3.03
N VAL A 59 -29.05 -0.09 3.45
CA VAL A 59 -30.51 -0.01 3.42
C VAL A 59 -31.10 -0.59 4.71
N THR A 60 -32.27 -0.11 5.11
CA THR A 60 -33.02 -0.63 6.28
C THR A 60 -34.36 -1.28 5.88
N ASN A 61 -34.78 -1.11 4.63
CA ASN A 61 -36.03 -1.68 4.13
C ASN A 61 -35.80 -3.15 3.71
N PRO A 62 -36.51 -4.13 4.33
CA PRO A 62 -36.29 -5.54 4.06
C PRO A 62 -36.69 -5.95 2.63
N ARG A 63 -37.50 -5.13 1.94
CA ARG A 63 -37.89 -5.37 0.54
C ARG A 63 -36.70 -5.54 -0.41
N PHE A 64 -35.53 -4.98 -0.09
CA PHE A 64 -34.34 -5.19 -0.91
C PHE A 64 -33.90 -6.67 -0.97
N GLU A 65 -34.22 -7.51 0.01
CA GLU A 65 -33.92 -8.95 -0.03
C GLU A 65 -34.71 -9.69 -1.14
N GLU A 66 -35.89 -9.17 -1.48
CA GLU A 66 -36.77 -9.71 -2.54
C GLU A 66 -36.43 -9.15 -3.94
N LEU A 67 -35.45 -8.24 -4.03
CA LEU A 67 -35.06 -7.56 -5.27
C LEU A 67 -33.62 -7.92 -5.69
N PRO A 68 -33.32 -9.19 -6.03
CA PRO A 68 -31.96 -9.66 -6.36
C PRO A 68 -31.38 -9.02 -7.63
N MET A 69 -32.21 -8.39 -8.47
CA MET A 69 -31.76 -7.63 -9.64
C MET A 69 -31.03 -6.33 -9.26
N THR A 70 -31.18 -5.87 -8.02
CA THR A 70 -30.71 -4.56 -7.57
C THR A 70 -29.37 -4.63 -6.85
N TRP A 71 -28.81 -5.82 -6.65
CA TRP A 71 -27.51 -5.99 -5.99
C TRP A 71 -26.86 -7.30 -6.42
N ASP A 72 -25.52 -7.30 -6.45
CA ASP A 72 -24.74 -8.53 -6.70
C ASP A 72 -24.57 -9.37 -5.44
N VAL A 73 -24.35 -8.70 -4.30
CA VAL A 73 -24.15 -9.32 -2.99
C VAL A 73 -24.93 -8.54 -1.94
N LEU A 74 -25.71 -9.24 -1.11
CA LEU A 74 -26.47 -8.70 0.01
C LEU A 74 -25.91 -9.25 1.33
N CYS A 75 -25.53 -8.37 2.23
CA CYS A 75 -25.11 -8.69 3.59
C CYS A 75 -26.23 -8.29 4.56
N ASN A 76 -26.94 -9.27 5.10
CA ASN A 76 -27.95 -9.03 6.13
C ASN A 76 -27.25 -8.91 7.49
N LEU A 77 -27.30 -7.72 8.08
CA LEU A 77 -26.62 -7.36 9.33
C LEU A 77 -27.29 -7.96 10.57
N GLU A 78 -28.58 -8.28 10.50
CA GLU A 78 -29.34 -8.88 11.60
C GLU A 78 -29.03 -10.38 11.71
N THR A 79 -29.05 -11.09 10.58
CA THR A 79 -28.84 -12.54 10.55
C THR A 79 -27.38 -12.94 10.36
N GLY A 80 -26.52 -12.01 9.93
CA GLY A 80 -25.15 -12.29 9.50
C GLY A 80 -25.05 -13.04 8.17
N LYS A 81 -26.18 -13.30 7.49
CA LYS A 81 -26.21 -14.03 6.22
C LYS A 81 -25.70 -13.15 5.07
N VAL A 82 -24.80 -13.71 4.26
CA VAL A 82 -24.37 -13.12 2.99
C VAL A 82 -24.99 -13.90 1.84
N THR A 83 -25.72 -13.21 0.97
CA THR A 83 -26.42 -13.79 -0.18
C THR A 83 -25.82 -13.23 -1.46
N VAL A 84 -25.52 -14.10 -2.42
CA VAL A 84 -25.09 -13.71 -3.77
C VAL A 84 -26.28 -13.82 -4.71
N SER A 85 -26.51 -12.80 -5.54
CA SER A 85 -27.62 -12.78 -6.48
C SER A 85 -27.47 -13.88 -7.54
N LYS A 86 -28.59 -14.50 -7.93
CA LYS A 86 -28.62 -15.50 -9.02
C LYS A 86 -28.44 -14.84 -10.39
N ASP A 87 -28.72 -13.54 -10.46
CA ASP A 87 -28.64 -12.73 -11.67
C ASP A 87 -27.27 -12.08 -11.86
N LEU A 88 -26.31 -12.48 -11.02
CA LEU A 88 -24.91 -12.09 -11.16
C LEU A 88 -24.43 -12.50 -12.56
N LYS A 89 -24.32 -11.51 -13.44
CA LYS A 89 -23.82 -11.73 -14.79
C LYS A 89 -22.39 -12.26 -14.65
N PRO A 90 -22.07 -13.49 -15.12
CA PRO A 90 -20.68 -13.90 -15.22
C PRO A 90 -20.02 -12.86 -16.12
N GLY A 91 -19.02 -12.17 -15.58
CA GLY A 91 -18.38 -11.04 -16.27
C GLY A 91 -18.07 -11.45 -17.71
N ALA A 92 -18.26 -10.54 -18.66
CA ALA A 92 -17.91 -10.75 -20.07
C ALA A 92 -16.38 -10.98 -20.19
N VAL A 93 -15.95 -12.20 -19.89
CA VAL A 93 -14.60 -12.68 -20.01
C VAL A 93 -14.57 -13.40 -21.34
N GLY A 94 -13.88 -12.79 -22.31
CA GLY A 94 -13.54 -13.47 -23.55
C GLY A 94 -12.93 -14.82 -23.20
N SER A 95 -13.54 -15.87 -23.73
CA SER A 95 -12.97 -17.21 -23.78
C SER A 95 -11.63 -17.10 -24.51
N MET A 96 -10.54 -16.89 -23.78
CA MET A 96 -9.21 -17.15 -24.29
C MET A 96 -9.05 -18.67 -24.35
N LYS A 97 -9.52 -19.24 -25.46
CA LYS A 97 -9.06 -20.54 -25.94
C LYS A 97 -7.57 -20.43 -26.25
N SER A 98 -6.73 -20.52 -25.21
CA SER A 98 -5.33 -20.89 -25.39
C SER A 98 -5.27 -22.41 -25.31
N GLY A 99 -5.18 -23.05 -26.48
CA GLY A 99 -5.03 -24.49 -26.58
C GLY A 99 -3.75 -24.95 -25.90
N ARG A 100 -3.88 -25.92 -24.99
CA ARG A 100 -3.13 -27.19 -24.95
C ARG A 100 -3.65 -28.02 -23.76
N SER A 101 -4.54 -28.94 -24.12
CA SER A 101 -4.76 -30.28 -23.58
C SER A 101 -4.55 -30.51 -22.08
N SER A 102 -5.65 -30.61 -21.33
CA SER A 102 -5.90 -31.69 -20.37
C SER A 102 -7.41 -31.70 -20.08
N GLU A 103 -8.03 -32.85 -20.27
CA GLU A 103 -9.46 -33.06 -20.21
C GLU A 103 -10.02 -32.74 -18.82
N THR A 104 -11.06 -31.91 -18.76
CA THR A 104 -12.13 -31.99 -17.75
C THR A 104 -13.26 -31.09 -18.23
N SER A 105 -14.27 -31.71 -18.84
CA SER A 105 -15.51 -31.04 -19.25
C SER A 105 -16.17 -30.34 -18.07
N LEU A 106 -16.46 -29.05 -18.24
CA LEU A 106 -17.40 -28.32 -17.41
C LEU A 106 -18.79 -28.51 -18.02
N SER A 107 -19.57 -29.44 -17.48
CA SER A 107 -21.01 -29.52 -17.71
C SER A 107 -21.76 -28.76 -16.60
N PRO A 108 -22.79 -27.95 -16.94
CA PRO A 108 -23.64 -27.30 -15.96
C PRO A 108 -24.73 -28.29 -15.55
N SER A 109 -24.57 -28.99 -14.43
CA SER A 109 -25.63 -29.87 -13.91
C SER A 109 -26.67 -29.09 -13.12
N VAL A 110 -27.86 -29.03 -13.72
CA VAL A 110 -29.16 -28.74 -13.14
C VAL A 110 -29.35 -29.56 -11.85
N VAL A 111 -29.73 -28.89 -10.76
CA VAL A 111 -30.01 -29.52 -9.46
C VAL A 111 -31.31 -30.32 -9.56
N LYS A 112 -31.21 -31.64 -9.41
CA LYS A 112 -32.34 -32.51 -9.10
C LYS A 112 -32.46 -32.58 -7.57
N VAL A 113 -33.59 -32.14 -7.04
CA VAL A 113 -33.88 -32.15 -5.60
C VAL A 113 -34.42 -33.53 -5.26
N GLU A 114 -33.71 -34.30 -4.45
CA GLU A 114 -34.25 -35.50 -3.81
C GLU A 114 -34.16 -35.32 -2.29
N ASP A 115 -35.33 -35.49 -1.69
CA ASP A 115 -35.70 -35.36 -0.29
C ASP A 115 -35.09 -36.52 0.52
N ASP A 116 -34.34 -36.23 1.59
CA ASP A 116 -34.08 -37.24 2.61
C ASP A 116 -33.86 -36.62 4.00
N MET A 117 -34.52 -37.25 4.96
CA MET A 117 -34.89 -36.75 6.27
C MET A 117 -34.00 -37.45 7.32
N THR A 118 -32.95 -36.79 7.82
CA THR A 118 -32.23 -37.25 9.01
C THR A 118 -31.75 -36.09 9.90
N MET A 119 -32.16 -36.15 11.16
CA MET A 119 -31.86 -35.22 12.25
C MET A 119 -30.43 -35.38 12.77
N GLY A 120 -29.64 -34.30 12.76
CA GLY A 120 -28.34 -34.23 13.42
C GLY A 120 -27.64 -32.88 13.22
N THR A 121 -27.47 -32.12 14.33
CA THR A 121 -26.59 -30.94 14.58
C THR A 121 -26.18 -30.00 13.43
N PRO A 122 -26.44 -28.67 13.52
CA PRO A 122 -26.19 -27.70 12.45
C PRO A 122 -24.74 -27.21 12.44
N GLN A 123 -23.82 -28.05 11.99
CA GLN A 123 -22.52 -27.59 11.51
C GLN A 123 -22.25 -28.28 10.17
N THR A 124 -21.71 -27.52 9.23
CA THR A 124 -21.25 -27.96 7.90
C THR A 124 -22.34 -28.06 6.84
N LYS A 125 -22.49 -27.01 6.02
CA LYS A 125 -22.67 -27.06 4.55
C LYS A 125 -22.70 -25.63 3.98
N MET A 126 -21.57 -24.95 4.06
CA MET A 126 -21.24 -23.83 3.15
C MET A 126 -19.93 -24.15 2.44
N ASN A 127 -19.92 -25.26 1.69
CA ASN A 127 -18.93 -25.43 0.63
C ASN A 127 -19.44 -24.68 -0.59
N SER A 128 -19.42 -23.34 -0.51
CA SER A 128 -19.30 -22.53 -1.72
C SER A 128 -17.97 -22.86 -2.37
N ILE A 129 -17.94 -22.85 -3.70
CA ILE A 129 -16.79 -23.13 -4.59
C ILE A 129 -15.71 -22.05 -4.42
N ALA A 130 -15.16 -21.92 -3.22
CA ALA A 130 -13.92 -21.24 -2.93
C ALA A 130 -12.98 -22.37 -2.52
N LYS A 131 -12.01 -22.69 -3.38
CA LYS A 131 -10.96 -23.66 -3.03
C LYS A 131 -10.40 -23.24 -1.67
N ALA A 132 -10.37 -24.15 -0.70
CA ALA A 132 -9.88 -23.88 0.66
C ALA A 132 -8.53 -23.15 0.66
N ASP A 133 -7.71 -23.41 -0.37
CA ASP A 133 -6.38 -22.82 -0.58
C ASP A 133 -6.36 -21.44 -1.29
N CYS A 134 -7.49 -20.73 -1.42
CA CYS A 134 -7.48 -19.42 -2.06
C CYS A 134 -6.77 -18.38 -1.16
N VAL A 135 -5.99 -17.49 -1.77
CA VAL A 135 -5.19 -16.47 -1.04
C VAL A 135 -6.07 -15.55 -0.20
N ASP A 136 -7.32 -15.34 -0.63
CA ASP A 136 -8.29 -14.51 0.07
C ASP A 136 -8.76 -15.16 1.38
N ASN A 137 -8.94 -16.49 1.39
CA ASN A 137 -9.31 -17.23 2.60
C ASN A 137 -8.17 -17.18 3.62
N GLN A 138 -6.94 -17.44 3.19
CA GLN A 138 -5.75 -17.35 4.05
C GLN A 138 -5.61 -15.95 4.66
N PHE A 139 -5.82 -14.91 3.84
CA PHE A 139 -5.83 -13.53 4.32
C PHE A 139 -6.93 -13.30 5.37
N MET A 140 -8.15 -13.75 5.13
CA MET A 140 -9.25 -13.58 6.09
C MET A 140 -9.02 -14.36 7.39
N GLU A 141 -8.45 -15.56 7.33
CA GLU A 141 -8.03 -16.34 8.51
C GLU A 141 -6.96 -15.59 9.33
N GLU A 142 -5.97 -14.98 8.66
CA GLU A 142 -4.98 -14.13 9.32
C GLU A 142 -5.63 -12.92 10.03
N ILE A 143 -6.60 -12.26 9.39
CA ILE A 143 -7.34 -11.15 9.99
C ILE A 143 -8.13 -11.61 11.22
N LEU A 144 -8.86 -12.72 11.13
CA LEU A 144 -9.64 -13.26 12.24
C LEU A 144 -8.74 -13.68 13.41
N SER A 145 -7.60 -14.30 13.11
CA SER A 145 -6.59 -14.67 14.11
C SER A 145 -5.98 -13.45 14.81
N ALA A 146 -5.68 -12.39 14.04
CA ALA A 146 -5.19 -11.13 14.61
C ALA A 146 -6.24 -10.45 15.50
N MET A 147 -7.51 -10.49 15.11
CA MET A 147 -8.61 -9.98 15.94
C MET A 147 -8.77 -10.78 17.24
N ALA A 148 -8.75 -12.12 17.15
CA ALA A 148 -8.81 -13.02 18.30
C ALA A 148 -7.62 -12.82 19.26
N SER A 149 -6.46 -12.45 18.72
CA SER A 149 -5.25 -12.12 19.48
C SER A 149 -5.19 -10.65 19.95
N HIS A 150 -6.32 -9.92 19.88
CA HIS A 150 -6.46 -8.53 20.32
C HIS A 150 -5.47 -7.53 19.70
N TYR A 151 -5.06 -7.76 18.44
CA TYR A 151 -4.30 -6.74 17.71
C TYR A 151 -5.18 -5.50 17.50
N GLY A 152 -4.61 -4.31 17.77
CA GLY A 152 -5.35 -3.06 17.63
C GLY A 152 -5.77 -2.76 16.19
N GLU A 153 -6.81 -1.93 16.03
CA GLU A 153 -7.40 -1.55 14.73
C GLU A 153 -6.36 -1.09 13.71
N ALA A 154 -5.37 -0.33 14.14
CA ALA A 154 -4.28 0.14 13.29
C ALA A 154 -3.51 -1.01 12.61
N ASN A 155 -3.34 -2.15 13.28
CA ASN A 155 -2.70 -3.33 12.71
C ASN A 155 -3.60 -3.99 11.66
N ILE A 156 -4.89 -4.16 11.96
CA ILE A 156 -5.86 -4.74 11.02
C ILE A 156 -5.92 -3.91 9.73
N ARG A 157 -6.04 -2.58 9.86
CA ARG A 157 -6.02 -1.65 8.72
C ARG A 157 -4.75 -1.77 7.88
N LEU A 158 -3.61 -1.97 8.53
CA LEU A 158 -2.33 -2.16 7.87
C LEU A 158 -2.34 -3.44 7.01
N ARG A 159 -2.88 -4.54 7.52
CA ARG A 159 -2.99 -5.82 6.78
C ARG A 159 -3.83 -5.69 5.52
N PHE A 160 -4.98 -5.01 5.58
CA PHE A 160 -5.78 -4.71 4.38
C PHE A 160 -5.04 -3.81 3.38
N THR A 161 -4.30 -2.82 3.89
CA THR A 161 -3.46 -1.95 3.07
C THR A 161 -2.39 -2.75 2.33
N ASP A 162 -1.71 -3.67 3.01
CA ASP A 162 -0.73 -4.57 2.42
C ASP A 162 -1.31 -5.51 1.38
N TYR A 163 -2.46 -6.11 1.69
CA TYR A 163 -3.15 -7.00 0.78
C TYR A 163 -3.51 -6.29 -0.54
N LEU A 164 -4.07 -5.07 -0.47
CA LEU A 164 -4.33 -4.29 -1.70
C LEU A 164 -3.06 -3.80 -2.39
N ASN A 165 -2.02 -3.40 -1.65
CA ASN A 165 -0.73 -3.06 -2.27
C ASN A 165 -0.15 -4.25 -3.04
N ARG A 166 -0.23 -5.47 -2.48
CA ARG A 166 0.21 -6.70 -3.17
C ARG A 166 -0.58 -6.90 -4.45
N PHE A 167 -1.91 -6.77 -4.41
CA PHE A 167 -2.76 -6.88 -5.60
C PHE A 167 -2.31 -5.92 -6.71
N VAL A 168 -2.05 -4.65 -6.39
CA VAL A 168 -1.62 -3.67 -7.40
C VAL A 168 -0.23 -4.00 -7.97
N ARG A 169 0.70 -4.52 -7.15
CA ARG A 169 2.02 -4.96 -7.64
C ARG A 169 1.91 -6.16 -8.58
N LEU A 170 1.00 -7.11 -8.30
CA LEU A 170 0.71 -8.22 -9.21
C LEU A 170 0.09 -7.72 -10.53
N ALA A 171 -0.80 -6.73 -10.45
CA ALA A 171 -1.39 -6.10 -11.63
C ALA A 171 -0.34 -5.39 -12.50
N ALA A 172 0.59 -4.65 -11.90
CA ALA A 172 1.69 -3.99 -12.60
C ALA A 172 2.62 -5.01 -13.28
N TYR A 173 2.89 -6.13 -12.61
CA TYR A 173 3.66 -7.24 -13.16
C TYR A 173 2.97 -7.86 -14.38
N GLN A 174 1.69 -8.21 -14.26
CA GLN A 174 0.91 -8.77 -15.38
C GLN A 174 0.84 -7.80 -16.56
N GLU A 175 0.61 -6.51 -16.30
CA GLU A 175 0.56 -5.48 -17.34
C GLU A 175 1.88 -5.38 -18.10
N SER A 176 3.00 -5.43 -17.38
CA SER A 176 4.34 -5.42 -17.97
C SER A 176 4.60 -6.66 -18.83
N LEU A 177 4.10 -7.84 -18.44
CA LEU A 177 4.20 -9.06 -19.25
C LEU A 177 3.45 -8.93 -20.58
N HIS A 178 2.27 -8.30 -20.59
CA HIS A 178 1.44 -8.21 -21.80
C HIS A 178 1.82 -7.05 -22.72
N THR A 179 2.30 -5.94 -22.16
CA THR A 179 2.51 -4.69 -22.90
C THR A 179 3.97 -4.22 -22.93
N GLY A 180 4.88 -4.93 -22.24
CA GLY A 180 6.29 -4.55 -22.08
C GLY A 180 6.53 -3.41 -21.08
N THR A 181 5.49 -2.70 -20.63
CA THR A 181 5.59 -1.58 -19.68
C THR A 181 4.43 -1.59 -18.69
N THR A 182 4.45 -0.72 -17.67
CA THR A 182 3.30 -0.55 -16.77
C THR A 182 3.07 0.91 -16.42
N LYS A 183 1.80 1.26 -16.20
CA LYS A 183 1.36 2.61 -15.80
C LYS A 183 1.07 2.73 -14.29
N ILE A 184 1.12 1.61 -13.56
CA ILE A 184 0.64 1.50 -12.18
C ILE A 184 1.69 0.91 -11.22
N GLY A 185 2.95 0.84 -11.64
CA GLY A 185 4.02 0.34 -10.79
C GLY A 185 5.40 0.48 -11.42
N CYS A 186 6.37 -0.15 -10.78
CA CYS A 186 7.70 -0.33 -11.33
C CYS A 186 7.73 -1.57 -12.24
N PRO A 187 8.40 -1.53 -13.40
CA PRO A 187 8.70 -2.74 -14.17
C PRO A 187 9.47 -3.76 -13.33
N SER A 188 9.30 -5.04 -13.61
CA SER A 188 10.08 -6.08 -12.92
C SER A 188 11.49 -6.16 -13.48
N VAL A 189 12.46 -5.76 -12.67
CA VAL A 189 13.89 -5.77 -13.00
C VAL A 189 14.63 -6.49 -11.89
N SER A 190 15.46 -7.46 -12.25
CA SER A 190 16.34 -8.16 -11.29
C SER A 190 17.56 -7.30 -10.96
N TYR A 191 18.12 -7.52 -9.76
CA TYR A 191 19.42 -6.94 -9.40
C TYR A 191 20.51 -7.33 -10.41
N ARG A 192 21.33 -6.36 -10.82
CA ARG A 192 22.52 -6.57 -11.69
C ARG A 192 23.58 -5.53 -11.37
N GLU A 193 24.82 -5.98 -11.14
CA GLU A 193 26.02 -5.10 -11.10
C GLU A 193 25.86 -3.82 -10.26
N GLY A 194 25.31 -3.93 -9.04
CA GLY A 194 25.09 -2.79 -8.14
C GLY A 194 23.80 -2.01 -8.39
N GLN A 195 23.09 -2.26 -9.49
CA GLN A 195 21.78 -1.69 -9.76
C GLN A 195 20.67 -2.47 -9.02
N LEU A 196 19.93 -1.79 -8.17
CA LEU A 196 18.81 -2.36 -7.41
C LEU A 196 17.69 -2.90 -8.32
N GLY A 197 17.11 -4.01 -7.89
CA GLY A 197 15.92 -4.58 -8.53
C GLY A 197 14.65 -3.76 -8.27
N SER A 198 13.59 -4.03 -9.02
CA SER A 198 12.27 -3.39 -8.83
C SER A 198 11.11 -4.29 -9.28
N GLY A 199 9.87 -3.91 -8.94
CA GLY A 199 8.66 -4.64 -9.32
C GLY A 199 8.28 -5.79 -8.38
N ALA A 200 7.38 -6.68 -8.80
CA ALA A 200 6.86 -7.73 -7.91
C ALA A 200 7.96 -8.72 -7.48
N VAL A 201 7.99 -9.06 -6.19
CA VAL A 201 8.87 -10.09 -5.61
C VAL A 201 8.04 -11.32 -5.29
N PHE A 202 8.58 -12.49 -5.61
CA PHE A 202 7.97 -13.79 -5.32
C PHE A 202 8.96 -14.65 -4.54
N ALA A 203 8.44 -15.52 -3.66
CA ALA A 203 9.27 -16.42 -2.86
C ALA A 203 9.92 -17.52 -3.73
N ASP A 204 9.17 -18.02 -4.71
CA ASP A 204 9.58 -19.01 -5.70
C ASP A 204 8.62 -18.97 -6.91
N GLU A 205 8.95 -19.71 -7.96
CA GLU A 205 8.15 -19.74 -9.20
C GLU A 205 6.78 -20.40 -8.99
N ALA A 206 6.66 -21.34 -8.05
CA ALA A 206 5.38 -21.98 -7.72
C ALA A 206 4.42 -20.99 -7.04
N ALA A 207 4.90 -20.20 -6.08
CA ALA A 207 4.14 -19.13 -5.44
C ALA A 207 3.72 -18.08 -6.46
N LYS A 208 4.64 -17.66 -7.34
CA LYS A 208 4.32 -16.76 -8.45
C LYS A 208 3.18 -17.30 -9.30
N GLN A 209 3.28 -18.54 -9.79
CA GLN A 209 2.25 -19.11 -10.66
C GLN A 209 0.88 -19.19 -9.97
N ARG A 210 0.85 -19.58 -8.69
CA ARG A 210 -0.39 -19.60 -7.89
C ARG A 210 -1.00 -18.21 -7.74
N GLU A 211 -0.20 -17.21 -7.35
CA GLU A 211 -0.69 -15.85 -7.14
C GLU A 211 -1.19 -15.20 -8.43
N MET A 212 -0.48 -15.39 -9.54
CA MET A 212 -0.87 -14.87 -10.85
C MET A 212 -2.16 -15.53 -11.36
N TRP A 213 -2.29 -16.84 -11.20
CA TRP A 213 -3.49 -17.56 -11.58
C TRP A 213 -4.70 -17.12 -10.76
N ALA A 214 -4.53 -16.96 -9.44
CA ALA A 214 -5.61 -16.55 -8.54
C ALA A 214 -6.10 -15.11 -8.80
N ASN A 215 -5.22 -14.20 -9.24
CA ASN A 215 -5.57 -12.79 -9.43
C ASN A 215 -5.84 -12.39 -10.89
N GLY A 216 -5.46 -13.20 -11.88
CA GLY A 216 -5.48 -12.80 -13.30
C GLY A 216 -6.80 -12.20 -13.78
N TYR A 217 -7.92 -12.86 -13.49
CA TYR A 217 -9.25 -12.38 -13.88
C TYR A 217 -9.65 -11.08 -13.16
N ARG A 218 -9.30 -10.94 -11.87
CA ARG A 218 -9.56 -9.72 -11.07
C ARG A 218 -8.75 -8.55 -11.60
N ILE A 219 -7.50 -8.80 -11.99
CA ILE A 219 -6.61 -7.79 -12.58
C ILE A 219 -7.19 -7.32 -13.93
N ASP A 220 -7.58 -8.24 -14.81
CA ASP A 220 -8.14 -7.89 -16.12
C ASP A 220 -9.47 -7.13 -16.02
N ALA A 221 -10.30 -7.48 -15.05
CA ALA A 221 -11.51 -6.72 -14.74
C ALA A 221 -11.17 -5.32 -14.19
N TRP A 222 -10.29 -5.23 -13.18
CA TRP A 222 -9.94 -3.98 -12.54
C TRP A 222 -9.30 -2.97 -13.50
N ARG A 223 -8.46 -3.42 -14.44
CA ARG A 223 -7.82 -2.56 -15.47
C ARG A 223 -8.81 -1.77 -16.33
N LYS A 224 -10.05 -2.25 -16.44
CA LYS A 224 -11.12 -1.58 -17.22
C LYS A 224 -11.88 -0.52 -16.41
N THR A 225 -11.65 -0.46 -15.10
CA THR A 225 -12.43 0.39 -14.18
C THR A 225 -11.89 1.82 -14.06
N LYS A 226 -12.72 2.73 -13.52
CA LYS A 226 -12.29 4.09 -13.13
C LYS A 226 -11.19 4.05 -12.06
N SER A 227 -11.24 3.08 -11.14
CA SER A 227 -10.25 2.91 -10.07
C SER A 227 -8.83 2.73 -10.62
N TYR A 228 -8.64 1.90 -11.65
CA TYR A 228 -7.34 1.75 -12.32
C TYR A 228 -6.85 3.07 -12.92
N LYS A 229 -7.72 3.80 -13.64
CA LYS A 229 -7.36 5.09 -14.27
C LYS A 229 -6.92 6.11 -13.21
N LEU A 230 -7.65 6.16 -12.10
CA LEU A 230 -7.35 7.01 -10.96
C LEU A 230 -6.00 6.62 -10.33
N TYR A 231 -5.74 5.33 -10.14
CA TYR A 231 -4.48 4.83 -9.60
C TYR A 231 -3.29 5.16 -10.52
N ALA A 232 -3.41 4.97 -11.83
CA ALA A 232 -2.35 5.31 -12.79
C ALA A 232 -1.99 6.80 -12.75
N LYS A 233 -2.99 7.68 -12.61
CA LYS A 233 -2.77 9.12 -12.43
C LYS A 233 -2.02 9.42 -11.12
N ASP A 234 -2.38 8.73 -10.03
CA ASP A 234 -1.70 8.90 -8.74
C ASP A 234 -0.26 8.38 -8.79
N TRP A 235 -0.04 7.23 -9.44
CA TRP A 235 1.30 6.69 -9.66
C TRP A 235 2.18 7.69 -10.43
N ALA A 236 1.69 8.24 -11.54
CA ALA A 236 2.42 9.25 -12.31
C ALA A 236 2.71 10.51 -11.47
N SER A 237 1.78 10.93 -10.61
CA SER A 237 2.01 12.07 -9.70
C SER A 237 3.03 11.74 -8.61
N ARG A 238 3.00 10.52 -8.04
CA ARG A 238 3.97 10.05 -7.04
C ARG A 238 5.36 10.01 -7.63
N LEU A 239 5.51 9.51 -8.87
CA LEU A 239 6.80 9.43 -9.55
C LEU A 239 7.49 10.81 -9.72
N LYS A 240 6.70 11.88 -9.90
CA LYS A 240 7.21 13.26 -10.01
C LYS A 240 7.59 13.89 -8.66
N ARG A 241 7.02 13.40 -7.56
CA ARG A 241 7.17 13.98 -6.21
C ARG A 241 8.02 13.12 -5.27
N ARG A 242 8.38 11.90 -5.68
CA ARG A 242 9.15 10.97 -4.85
C ARG A 242 10.51 11.58 -4.50
N ALA A 243 10.87 11.52 -3.22
CA ALA A 243 12.20 11.89 -2.78
C ALA A 243 13.17 10.70 -2.95
N ILE A 244 12.66 9.46 -2.90
CA ILE A 244 13.45 8.24 -3.08
C ILE A 244 13.33 7.74 -4.52
N GLN A 245 14.47 7.51 -5.17
CA GLN A 245 14.50 7.17 -6.60
C GLN A 245 14.41 5.66 -6.90
N PHE A 246 14.45 4.79 -5.89
CA PHE A 246 14.35 3.34 -6.03
C PHE A 246 13.09 2.75 -5.37
N ASP A 247 12.73 1.53 -5.78
CA ASP A 247 11.54 0.82 -5.27
C ASP A 247 11.80 0.21 -3.89
N VAL A 248 11.53 0.98 -2.83
CA VAL A 248 11.74 0.56 -1.44
C VAL A 248 10.92 -0.69 -1.09
N GLN A 249 9.68 -0.78 -1.56
CA GLN A 249 8.82 -1.94 -1.31
C GLN A 249 9.41 -3.22 -1.92
N HIS A 250 10.01 -3.14 -3.11
CA HIS A 250 10.75 -4.25 -3.69
C HIS A 250 11.91 -4.68 -2.79
N GLN A 251 12.74 -3.72 -2.33
CA GLN A 251 13.91 -4.05 -1.51
C GLN A 251 13.51 -4.73 -0.19
N VAL A 252 12.48 -4.21 0.48
CA VAL A 252 11.94 -4.81 1.72
C VAL A 252 11.39 -6.20 1.44
N ALA A 253 10.66 -6.40 0.35
CA ALA A 253 10.15 -7.72 -0.02
C ALA A 253 11.27 -8.70 -0.35
N ARG A 254 12.33 -8.26 -1.06
CA ARG A 254 13.53 -9.06 -1.34
C ARG A 254 14.19 -9.55 -0.06
N LEU A 255 14.39 -8.68 0.94
CA LEU A 255 14.94 -9.05 2.25
C LEU A 255 14.02 -9.98 3.05
N ARG A 256 12.69 -9.88 2.85
CA ARG A 256 11.71 -10.67 3.63
C ARG A 256 11.51 -12.08 3.09
N VAL A 257 11.39 -12.23 1.77
CA VAL A 257 10.98 -13.51 1.15
C VAL A 257 12.01 -14.08 0.16
N GLY A 258 13.07 -13.33 -0.15
CA GLY A 258 14.12 -13.79 -1.04
C GLY A 258 14.96 -14.90 -0.40
N LYS A 259 14.96 -16.08 -1.01
CA LYS A 259 15.78 -17.22 -0.57
C LYS A 259 17.21 -17.20 -1.14
N ASN A 260 17.37 -16.61 -2.32
CA ASN A 260 18.63 -16.52 -3.06
C ASN A 260 18.98 -15.04 -3.27
N MET A 261 19.65 -14.44 -2.29
CA MET A 261 20.16 -13.08 -2.36
C MET A 261 21.68 -13.15 -2.22
N SER A 262 22.41 -12.48 -3.11
CA SER A 262 23.87 -12.38 -2.98
C SER A 262 24.25 -11.33 -1.94
N ASP A 263 25.43 -11.47 -1.34
CA ASP A 263 25.94 -10.48 -0.38
C ASP A 263 26.04 -9.09 -1.01
N ALA A 264 26.41 -9.02 -2.29
CA ALA A 264 26.46 -7.77 -3.05
C ALA A 264 25.07 -7.13 -3.23
N GLU A 265 24.02 -7.93 -3.46
CA GLU A 265 22.63 -7.42 -3.53
C GLU A 265 22.20 -6.87 -2.16
N ALA A 266 22.47 -7.61 -1.08
CA ALA A 266 22.15 -7.17 0.27
C ALA A 266 22.88 -5.87 0.64
N GLU A 267 24.18 -5.79 0.35
CA GLU A 267 25.00 -4.60 0.57
C GLU A 267 24.46 -3.39 -0.22
N ALA A 268 24.09 -3.58 -1.49
CA ALA A 268 23.50 -2.52 -2.30
C ALA A 268 22.17 -2.03 -1.71
N ILE A 269 21.31 -2.94 -1.25
CA ILE A 269 20.03 -2.59 -0.60
C ILE A 269 20.27 -1.75 0.66
N PHE A 270 21.12 -2.22 1.57
CA PHE A 270 21.38 -1.52 2.82
C PHE A 270 22.08 -0.17 2.59
N SER A 271 23.01 -0.12 1.64
CA SER A 271 23.70 1.12 1.26
C SER A 271 22.75 2.16 0.71
N ALA A 272 21.83 1.77 -0.19
CA ALA A 272 20.84 2.67 -0.76
C ALA A 272 19.82 3.17 0.29
N LEU A 273 19.39 2.29 1.20
CA LEU A 273 18.54 2.71 2.32
C LEU A 273 19.26 3.71 3.24
N ALA A 274 20.55 3.51 3.51
CA ALA A 274 21.33 4.42 4.34
C ALA A 274 21.68 5.74 3.63
N SER A 275 21.89 5.74 2.32
CA SER A 275 22.28 6.92 1.54
C SER A 275 21.09 7.82 1.18
N GLU A 276 19.93 7.23 0.87
CA GLU A 276 18.78 7.95 0.32
C GLU A 276 17.72 8.32 1.38
N VAL A 277 17.81 7.79 2.61
CA VAL A 277 16.90 8.13 3.71
C VAL A 277 17.64 9.04 4.70
N LYS A 278 17.57 10.35 4.48
CA LYS A 278 18.29 11.36 5.26
C LYS A 278 17.41 12.46 5.82
N THR A 279 16.26 12.70 5.20
CA THR A 279 15.37 13.82 5.54
C THR A 279 14.06 13.33 6.13
N TYR A 280 13.40 14.20 6.91
CA TYR A 280 12.09 13.92 7.48
C TYR A 280 11.05 13.57 6.41
N ASP A 281 11.05 14.28 5.27
CA ASP A 281 10.13 14.02 4.16
C ASP A 281 10.32 12.62 3.55
N GLN A 282 11.56 12.12 3.48
CA GLN A 282 11.85 10.75 3.04
C GLN A 282 11.37 9.70 4.07
N VAL A 283 11.46 10.01 5.36
CA VAL A 283 10.93 9.15 6.44
C VAL A 283 9.40 9.15 6.43
N VAL A 284 8.76 10.28 6.13
CA VAL A 284 7.29 10.41 6.02
C VAL A 284 6.76 9.76 4.75
N GLU A 285 7.43 9.93 3.60
CA GLU A 285 7.15 9.15 2.37
C GLU A 285 7.24 7.65 2.65
N GLN A 286 8.20 7.27 3.51
CA GLN A 286 8.30 5.92 4.02
C GLN A 286 7.33 5.59 5.15
N TYR A 287 6.54 6.46 5.77
CA TYR A 287 5.85 6.10 7.03
C TYR A 287 5.01 4.80 6.97
N PRO A 288 4.27 4.51 5.87
CA PRO A 288 3.66 3.18 5.68
C PRO A 288 4.70 2.07 5.43
N VAL A 289 5.76 2.33 4.67
CA VAL A 289 6.85 1.40 4.31
C VAL A 289 7.86 1.18 5.44
N GLY A 290 8.06 2.13 6.35
CA GLY A 290 9.02 2.16 7.44
C GLY A 290 8.51 1.37 8.64
N ARG A 291 7.20 1.42 8.92
CA ARG A 291 6.56 0.42 9.79
C ARG A 291 6.74 -0.99 9.22
N HIS A 292 6.53 -1.19 7.92
CA HIS A 292 6.74 -2.50 7.29
C HIS A 292 8.21 -2.91 7.30
N ALA A 293 9.15 -2.01 7.04
CA ALA A 293 10.59 -2.29 7.07
C ALA A 293 11.00 -2.68 8.49
N VAL A 294 10.65 -1.90 9.51
CA VAL A 294 10.99 -2.20 10.92
C VAL A 294 10.32 -3.50 11.41
N ALA A 295 9.07 -3.75 11.01
CA ALA A 295 8.34 -4.96 11.38
C ALA A 295 8.82 -6.22 10.62
N SER A 296 9.34 -6.06 9.40
CA SER A 296 9.80 -7.18 8.55
C SER A 296 11.29 -7.48 8.68
N MET A 297 12.09 -6.56 9.23
CA MET A 297 13.46 -6.85 9.59
C MET A 297 13.47 -7.94 10.68
N ASN A 298 14.10 -9.07 10.42
CA ASN A 298 14.38 -10.05 11.48
C ASN A 298 15.47 -9.48 12.42
N TYR A 299 15.81 -10.19 13.49
CA TYR A 299 16.85 -9.74 14.43
C TYR A 299 18.18 -9.39 13.72
N PHE A 300 18.56 -10.18 12.72
CA PHE A 300 19.79 -9.97 11.96
C PHE A 300 19.72 -8.68 11.14
N HIS A 301 18.63 -8.45 10.40
CA HIS A 301 18.43 -7.21 9.63
C HIS A 301 18.43 -5.97 10.54
N ARG A 302 17.80 -6.05 11.71
CA ARG A 302 17.80 -4.95 12.70
C ARG A 302 19.21 -4.68 13.22
N LYS A 303 19.96 -5.73 13.59
CA LYS A 303 21.32 -5.62 14.11
C LYS A 303 22.28 -5.05 13.06
N THR A 304 22.21 -5.53 11.83
CA THR A 304 23.04 -5.04 10.72
C THR A 304 22.69 -3.60 10.37
N PHE A 305 21.41 -3.23 10.33
CA PHE A 305 21.00 -1.84 10.13
C PHE A 305 21.56 -0.91 11.22
N LEU A 306 21.47 -1.31 12.48
CA LEU A 306 22.04 -0.55 13.61
C LEU A 306 23.56 -0.41 13.50
N GLN A 307 24.28 -1.50 13.19
CA GLN A 307 25.73 -1.46 13.01
C GLN A 307 26.17 -0.57 11.85
N LEU A 308 25.46 -0.62 10.72
CA LEU A 308 25.72 0.25 9.58
C LEU A 308 25.40 1.71 9.91
N TYR A 309 24.33 1.97 10.65
CA TYR A 309 23.98 3.29 11.14
C TYR A 309 25.07 3.85 12.08
N GLU A 310 25.52 3.08 13.06
CA GLU A 310 26.61 3.44 13.97
C GLU A 310 27.92 3.72 13.21
N ARG A 311 28.27 2.88 12.24
CA ARG A 311 29.47 3.07 11.40
C ARG A 311 29.36 4.33 10.56
N ARG A 312 28.18 4.65 10.04
CA ARG A 312 27.91 5.89 9.29
C ARG A 312 28.03 7.12 10.19
N GLU A 313 27.42 7.10 11.37
CA GLU A 313 27.52 8.20 12.34
C GLU A 313 28.98 8.46 12.72
N ALA A 314 29.77 7.39 12.93
CA ALA A 314 31.20 7.52 13.19
C ALA A 314 31.97 8.18 12.03
N ILE A 315 31.61 7.89 10.77
CA ILE A 315 32.22 8.52 9.59
C ILE A 315 31.83 10.01 9.52
N ILE A 316 30.56 10.34 9.74
CA ILE A 316 30.07 11.73 9.74
C ILE A 316 30.76 12.56 10.84
N GLN A 317 30.90 11.99 12.03
CA GLN A 317 31.60 12.62 13.14
C GLN A 317 33.06 12.91 12.80
N ARG A 318 33.79 11.93 12.23
CA ARG A 318 35.16 12.14 11.77
C ARG A 318 35.27 13.22 10.72
N HIS A 319 34.34 13.28 9.76
CA HIS A 319 34.36 14.30 8.72
C HIS A 319 34.16 15.70 9.32
N ARG A 320 33.20 15.85 10.24
CA ARG A 320 32.98 17.11 10.97
C ARG A 320 34.19 17.52 11.80
N GLU A 321 34.85 16.56 12.43
CA GLU A 321 36.05 16.80 13.24
C GLU A 321 37.24 17.21 12.37
N GLN A 322 37.41 16.58 11.21
CA GLN A 322 38.42 16.98 10.21
C GLN A 322 38.15 18.37 9.64
N GLU A 323 36.89 18.72 9.34
CA GLU A 323 36.51 20.07 8.93
C GLU A 323 36.80 21.09 10.05
N ARG A 324 36.50 20.76 11.30
CA ARG A 324 36.80 21.62 12.46
C ARG A 324 38.30 21.82 12.61
N LEU A 325 39.10 20.77 12.47
CA LEU A 325 40.57 20.83 12.55
C LEU A 325 41.17 21.66 11.41
N LYS A 326 40.66 21.53 10.18
CA LYS A 326 41.04 22.39 9.06
C LYS A 326 40.75 23.86 9.33
N LEU A 327 39.55 24.16 9.83
CA LEU A 327 39.16 25.53 10.20
C LEU A 327 40.07 26.12 11.27
N VAL A 328 40.44 25.33 12.28
CA VAL A 328 41.39 25.74 13.31
C VAL A 328 42.78 25.97 12.70
N GLN A 329 43.24 25.09 11.83
CA GLN A 329 44.55 25.20 11.18
C GLN A 329 44.65 26.41 10.24
N ASP A 330 43.57 26.75 9.52
CA ASP A 330 43.50 27.94 8.66
C ASP A 330 43.48 29.25 9.47
N VAL A 331 42.87 29.24 10.66
CA VAL A 331 42.93 30.37 11.61
C VAL A 331 44.34 30.59 12.15
N TYR A 332 45.10 29.52 12.40
CA TYR A 332 46.50 29.62 12.86
C TYR A 332 47.53 29.83 11.72
N ALA A 333 47.18 29.52 10.47
CA ALA A 333 48.05 29.70 9.31
C ALA A 333 47.92 31.08 8.64
N SER A 334 47.00 31.93 9.10
CA SER A 334 46.91 33.32 8.63
C SER A 334 48.08 34.15 9.18
N PRO A 335 48.96 34.72 8.33
CA PRO A 335 50.09 35.50 8.82
C PRO A 335 49.58 36.83 9.34
N THR A 336 49.80 37.08 10.62
CA THR A 336 49.64 38.39 11.25
C THR A 336 50.55 39.39 10.53
N MET A 337 49.99 40.20 9.64
CA MET A 337 50.69 41.32 9.01
C MET A 337 51.03 42.33 10.09
N THR A 338 52.29 42.31 10.52
CA THR A 338 52.92 43.35 11.33
C THR A 338 53.06 44.62 10.49
N HIS A 339 52.13 45.56 10.65
CA HIS A 339 52.33 46.94 10.21
C HIS A 339 53.05 47.71 11.32
N GLY A 340 54.30 48.12 11.05
CA GLY A 340 55.08 49.03 11.88
C GLY A 340 55.47 50.27 11.08
N SER A 341 55.27 51.45 11.70
CA SER A 341 55.84 52.79 11.41
C SER A 341 55.28 53.50 10.15
N GLU A 342 54.93 54.80 10.11
CA GLU A 342 55.43 56.01 10.78
C GLU A 342 54.36 57.14 10.87
N PHE A 343 54.44 57.91 11.96
CA PHE A 343 54.17 59.35 12.14
C PHE A 343 53.35 60.15 11.10
N ALA A 344 52.20 60.67 11.54
CA ALA A 344 51.85 62.09 11.44
C ALA A 344 50.74 62.47 12.45
N SER A 345 50.95 63.56 13.19
CA SER A 345 49.97 64.31 14.00
C SER A 345 50.33 65.80 13.86
N PRO A 346 49.47 66.79 14.21
CA PRO A 346 48.18 66.68 14.90
C PRO A 346 47.04 67.54 14.29
N GLY A 347 45.80 67.24 14.69
CA GLY A 347 44.63 68.09 14.46
C GLY A 347 43.62 67.92 15.58
N THR A 348 43.81 68.67 16.66
CA THR A 348 42.92 68.76 17.83
C THR A 348 41.63 69.49 17.48
N VAL A 349 40.43 68.87 17.61
CA VAL A 349 39.21 69.53 18.14
C VAL A 349 38.30 68.51 18.83
N HIS A 350 37.90 68.88 20.04
CA HIS A 350 36.94 68.27 20.98
C HIS A 350 35.59 67.80 20.40
N GLY A 351 34.96 66.81 21.05
CA GLY A 351 33.50 66.64 21.02
C GLY A 351 32.91 65.27 21.35
N SER A 352 32.92 64.91 22.64
CA SER A 352 31.98 64.03 23.37
C SER A 352 30.87 63.19 22.68
N ALA A 353 30.87 61.90 23.04
CA ALA A 353 29.76 61.10 23.61
C ALA A 353 28.60 60.52 22.73
N SER A 354 28.67 59.20 22.56
CA SER A 354 27.64 58.15 22.77
C SER A 354 26.15 58.38 22.43
N ALA A 355 25.59 57.50 21.57
CA ALA A 355 24.42 56.66 21.88
C ALA A 355 24.13 55.64 20.74
N THR A 356 23.91 54.38 21.11
CA THR A 356 23.31 53.28 20.32
C THR A 356 21.76 53.31 20.45
N PRO A 357 20.98 52.28 20.06
CA PRO A 357 20.55 51.91 18.70
C PRO A 357 19.01 51.76 18.56
N GLN A 358 18.43 51.89 17.36
CA GLN A 358 17.08 51.38 17.00
C GLN A 358 17.10 51.03 15.50
N GLY A 359 16.69 49.88 14.99
CA GLY A 359 15.64 48.96 15.43
C GLY A 359 14.38 49.22 14.60
N VAL A 360 14.29 48.71 13.36
CA VAL A 360 13.02 48.65 12.61
C VAL A 360 12.92 47.37 11.77
N SER A 361 11.96 46.54 12.17
CA SER A 361 11.35 45.43 11.42
C SER A 361 10.24 45.97 10.50
N ARG A 362 10.05 45.36 9.32
CA ARG A 362 8.84 45.33 8.47
C ARG A 362 9.19 44.52 7.21
N ALA A 363 8.35 43.69 6.62
CA ALA A 363 7.01 43.17 6.92
C ALA A 363 6.86 41.86 6.12
#